data_AF-A0A7J6PQX4-F1
#
_entry.id   AF-A0A7J6PQX4-F1
#
_cell.length_a   1.000
_cell.length_b   1.000
_cell.length_c   1.000
_cell.angle_alpha   90.00
_cell.angle_beta   90.00
_cell.angle_gamma   90.00
#
_symmetry.space_group_name_H-M   'P 1'
#
loop_
_entity.id
_entity.type
_entity.pdbx_description
1 polymer ?
#
loop_
_entity_poly.entity_id
_entity_poly.type
_entity_poly.pdbx_seq_one_letter_code
_entity_poly.pdbx_strand_id
1 'polypeptide(L)'
;MGREESESDTGSSVSTNEDAAAGETNLDAATIDFLNETIAARSLRVPYQGAQLSTTDYVAYLGIDLVLEPELSWVAREMCAAPMPPGAEMLVSHSNIVYFHDTENDYFTLEHPLTNRFLKVLERQRLDLIAMRTKPSVNKLLLTQPDVLYHSKFRNLQLPCQDCGVLQSTVKCEQCVQSYCQSCFSILHDFTP
;
A
#
# COMPACT_ATOMS: atom_id res chain seq x y z
N MET A 1 45.01 61.49 40.84
CA MET A 1 44.36 61.14 42.12
C MET A 1 43.08 61.96 42.21
N GLY A 2 41.93 61.31 42.37
CA GLY A 2 40.65 62.00 42.57
C GLY A 2 39.49 61.29 41.86
N ARG A 3 38.77 60.48 42.65
CA ARG A 3 37.44 59.90 42.37
C ARG A 3 36.38 60.99 42.17
N GLU A 4 35.27 60.62 41.51
CA GLU A 4 33.85 60.94 41.84
C GLU A 4 33.01 60.41 40.65
N GLU A 5 32.22 59.33 40.73
CA GLU A 5 30.92 59.09 41.41
C GLU A 5 29.71 59.83 40.81
N SER A 6 28.55 59.15 40.90
CA SER A 6 27.15 59.48 40.54
C SER A 6 26.74 59.24 39.08
N GLU A 7 25.95 58.22 38.74
CA GLU A 7 24.56 57.87 39.11
C GLU A 7 23.48 58.84 38.61
N SER A 8 22.44 58.21 38.05
CA SER A 8 21.03 58.63 37.99
C SER A 8 20.66 59.70 36.95
N ASP A 9 19.46 59.71 36.36
CA ASP A 9 18.40 58.75 36.11
C ASP A 9 17.36 59.52 35.26
N THR A 10 16.66 58.80 34.40
CA THR A 10 15.24 58.97 33.99
C THR A 10 14.67 60.23 33.28
N GLY A 11 13.73 59.94 32.36
CA GLY A 11 12.71 60.86 31.83
C GLY A 11 12.76 61.05 30.31
N SER A 12 12.35 60.09 29.46
CA SER A 12 10.96 59.71 29.10
C SER A 12 10.25 60.66 28.10
N SER A 13 10.05 60.17 26.88
CA SER A 13 8.82 60.27 26.06
C SER A 13 9.08 59.47 24.77
N VAL A 14 8.72 58.18 24.72
CA VAL A 14 7.42 57.67 24.28
C VAL A 14 6.86 58.42 23.06
N SER A 15 7.17 57.90 21.87
CA SER A 15 6.21 57.80 20.79
C SER A 15 6.02 56.33 20.47
N THR A 16 4.80 55.89 20.73
CA THR A 16 4.20 54.62 20.36
C THR A 16 4.40 54.30 18.88
N ASN A 17 4.79 53.06 18.60
CA ASN A 17 4.23 52.29 17.50
C ASN A 17 4.27 50.83 17.93
N GLU A 18 3.12 50.42 18.48
CA GLU A 18 2.71 49.02 18.45
C GLU A 18 2.60 48.57 16.99
N ASP A 19 2.58 47.25 16.79
CA ASP A 19 2.28 46.56 15.53
C ASP A 19 3.44 46.28 14.58
N ALA A 20 4.33 45.39 15.04
CA ALA A 20 4.88 44.37 14.16
C ALA A 20 4.97 43.05 14.93
N ALA A 21 3.81 42.51 15.33
CA ALA A 21 3.68 41.09 15.54
C ALA A 21 3.94 40.43 14.18
N ALA A 22 5.19 40.06 13.94
CA ALA A 22 5.57 39.17 12.87
C ALA A 22 4.78 37.88 13.09
N GLY A 23 3.69 37.74 12.35
CA GLY A 23 2.99 36.47 12.27
C GLY A 23 3.99 35.47 11.73
N GLU A 24 4.48 34.57 12.60
CA GLU A 24 5.06 33.31 12.19
C GLU A 24 4.03 32.66 11.27
N THR A 25 4.26 32.80 9.97
CA THR A 25 3.30 32.43 8.98
C THR A 25 3.13 30.91 9.03
N ASN A 26 1.88 30.43 9.07
CA ASN A 26 1.52 29.02 8.84
C ASN A 26 2.16 28.41 7.56
N LEU A 27 2.76 29.24 6.71
CA LEU A 27 3.57 28.86 5.56
C LEU A 27 4.79 28.01 5.96
N ASP A 28 5.46 28.29 7.08
CA ASP A 28 6.66 27.53 7.48
C ASP A 28 6.28 26.12 7.96
N ALA A 29 5.22 26.01 8.76
CA ALA A 29 4.66 24.73 9.19
C ALA A 29 4.11 23.93 8.00
N ALA A 30 3.32 24.54 7.11
CA ALA A 30 2.80 23.88 5.91
C ALA A 30 3.91 23.46 4.93
N THR A 31 5.00 24.22 4.85
CA THR A 31 6.17 23.85 4.04
C THR A 31 6.91 22.66 4.67
N ILE A 32 7.07 22.64 5.99
CA ILE A 32 7.66 21.52 6.70
C ILE A 32 6.78 20.26 6.58
N ASP A 33 5.47 20.39 6.70
CA ASP A 33 4.52 19.29 6.54
C ASP A 33 4.54 18.74 5.11
N PHE A 34 4.55 19.61 4.10
CA PHE A 34 4.72 19.21 2.71
C PHE A 34 6.07 18.50 2.46
N LEU A 35 7.16 18.98 3.06
CA LEU A 35 8.46 18.33 2.98
C LEU A 35 8.43 16.95 3.68
N ASN A 36 7.76 16.83 4.82
CA ASN A 36 7.62 15.57 5.54
C ASN A 36 6.74 14.57 4.77
N GLU A 37 5.64 15.02 4.18
CA GLU A 37 4.76 14.20 3.32
C GLU A 37 5.50 13.73 2.07
N THR A 38 6.32 14.59 1.45
CA THR A 38 7.14 14.22 0.30
C THR A 38 8.32 13.31 0.66
N ILE A 39 8.84 13.37 1.90
CA ILE A 39 9.81 12.39 2.43
C ILE A 39 9.14 11.03 2.65
N ALA A 40 7.90 11.00 3.13
CA ALA A 40 7.14 9.77 3.34
C ALA A 40 6.63 9.15 2.04
N ALA A 41 6.40 9.97 1.01
CA ALA A 41 5.94 9.52 -0.29
C ALA A 41 7.00 8.67 -0.99
N ARG A 42 6.57 7.53 -1.54
CA ARG A 42 7.44 6.73 -2.40
C ARG A 42 7.71 7.54 -3.67
N SER A 43 8.98 7.74 -4.01
CA SER A 43 9.39 8.44 -5.23
C SER A 43 10.13 7.52 -6.19
N LEU A 44 9.81 7.64 -7.48
CA LEU A 44 10.56 7.00 -8.56
C LEU A 44 11.61 7.98 -9.08
N ARG A 45 12.81 7.48 -9.35
CA ARG A 45 13.91 8.27 -9.91
C ARG A 45 14.42 7.59 -11.16
N VAL A 46 14.56 8.37 -12.22
CA VAL A 46 15.17 7.90 -13.46
C VAL A 46 16.69 8.06 -13.33
N PRO A 47 17.51 7.06 -13.69
CA PRO A 47 18.97 7.15 -13.57
C PRO A 47 19.59 8.22 -14.49
N TYR A 48 18.97 8.51 -15.63
CA TYR A 48 19.43 9.52 -16.60
C TYR A 48 18.26 10.19 -17.33
N GLN A 49 18.43 11.43 -17.78
CA GLN A 49 17.40 12.18 -18.51
C GLN A 49 17.02 11.44 -19.81
N GLY A 50 15.76 11.01 -19.92
CA GLY A 50 15.23 10.29 -21.09
C GLY A 50 15.39 8.76 -21.06
N ALA A 51 15.94 8.19 -19.98
CA ALA A 51 15.86 6.73 -19.78
C ALA A 51 14.45 6.31 -19.35
N GLN A 52 14.05 5.10 -19.73
CA GLN A 52 12.80 4.50 -19.25
C GLN A 52 13.01 3.89 -17.86
N LEU A 53 11.96 3.90 -17.05
CA LEU A 53 11.96 3.21 -15.77
C LEU A 53 12.13 1.70 -15.99
N SER A 54 13.03 1.10 -15.22
CA SER A 54 13.30 -0.33 -15.26
C SER A 54 12.50 -1.06 -14.18
N THR A 55 12.35 -2.38 -14.34
CA THR A 55 11.76 -3.23 -13.29
C THR A 55 12.48 -3.09 -11.95
N THR A 56 13.80 -2.92 -11.95
CA THR A 56 14.60 -2.75 -10.72
C THR A 56 14.25 -1.48 -9.97
N ASP A 57 13.88 -0.41 -10.68
CA ASP A 57 13.43 0.84 -10.05
C ASP A 57 12.09 0.63 -9.34
N TYR A 58 11.18 -0.14 -9.96
CA TYR A 58 9.90 -0.51 -9.34
C TYR A 58 10.05 -1.52 -8.19
N VAL A 59 11.06 -2.38 -8.21
CA VAL A 59 11.40 -3.26 -7.07
C VAL A 59 11.78 -2.43 -5.85
N ALA A 60 12.67 -1.44 -6.04
CA ALA A 60 13.06 -0.52 -4.98
C ALA A 60 11.88 0.34 -4.51
N TYR A 61 11.08 0.85 -5.44
CA TYR A 61 9.88 1.65 -5.15
C TYR A 61 8.84 0.90 -4.30
N LEU A 62 8.54 -0.35 -4.64
CA LEU A 62 7.59 -1.19 -3.92
C LEU A 62 8.17 -1.75 -2.61
N GLY A 63 9.48 -1.62 -2.39
CA GLY A 63 10.17 -2.18 -1.23
C GLY A 63 10.18 -3.71 -1.24
N ILE A 64 10.39 -4.32 -2.41
CA ILE A 64 10.56 -5.77 -2.56
C ILE A 64 12.01 -6.13 -2.27
N ASP A 65 12.22 -7.04 -1.32
CA ASP A 65 13.56 -7.57 -1.04
C ASP A 65 13.85 -8.79 -1.91
N LEU A 66 14.67 -8.63 -2.95
CA LEU A 66 15.01 -9.73 -3.85
C LEU A 66 15.81 -10.87 -3.19
N VAL A 67 16.42 -10.64 -2.03
CA VAL A 67 17.14 -11.69 -1.28
C VAL A 67 16.13 -12.58 -0.54
N LEU A 68 15.11 -11.98 0.08
CA LEU A 68 14.13 -12.69 0.89
C LEU A 68 12.94 -13.22 0.07
N GLU A 69 12.46 -12.42 -0.88
CA GLU A 69 11.24 -12.63 -1.65
C GLU A 69 11.44 -12.41 -3.17
N PRO A 70 12.42 -13.11 -3.82
CA PRO A 70 12.70 -12.95 -5.26
C PRO A 70 11.49 -13.27 -6.15
N GLU A 71 10.61 -14.15 -5.67
CA GLU A 71 9.38 -14.55 -6.34
C GLU A 71 8.45 -13.36 -6.58
N LEU A 72 8.42 -12.34 -5.70
CA LEU A 72 7.53 -11.19 -5.82
C LEU A 72 7.98 -10.15 -6.85
N SER A 73 9.14 -10.33 -7.48
CA SER A 73 9.63 -9.47 -8.57
C SER A 73 8.64 -9.34 -9.75
N TRP A 74 7.72 -10.30 -9.91
CA TRP A 74 6.68 -10.20 -10.93
C TRP A 74 5.74 -9.02 -10.72
N VAL A 75 5.49 -8.61 -9.48
CA VAL A 75 4.61 -7.47 -9.16
C VAL A 75 5.21 -6.17 -9.69
N ALA A 76 6.52 -5.99 -9.54
CA ALA A 76 7.24 -4.86 -10.11
C ALA A 76 7.25 -4.88 -11.64
N ARG A 77 7.37 -6.07 -12.26
CA ARG A 77 7.26 -6.22 -13.73
C ARG A 77 5.89 -5.82 -14.23
N GLU A 78 4.83 -6.27 -13.57
CA GLU A 78 3.47 -5.90 -13.95
C GLU A 78 3.20 -4.41 -13.77
N MET A 79 3.70 -3.80 -12.68
CA MET A 79 3.56 -2.37 -12.48
C MET A 79 4.28 -1.57 -13.56
N CYS A 80 5.49 -1.98 -13.95
CA CYS A 80 6.26 -1.35 -15.02
C CYS A 80 5.57 -1.48 -16.40
N ALA A 81 4.86 -2.59 -16.65
CA ALA A 81 4.13 -2.83 -17.89
C ALA A 81 2.68 -2.30 -17.87
N ALA A 82 2.20 -1.85 -16.72
CA ALA A 82 0.83 -1.37 -16.58
C ALA A 82 0.66 -0.06 -17.35
N PRO A 83 -0.35 0.05 -18.22
CA PRO A 83 -0.67 1.31 -18.85
C PRO A 83 -1.13 2.31 -17.78
N MET A 84 -0.78 3.58 -17.99
CA MET A 84 -1.32 4.65 -17.17
C MET A 84 -2.85 4.68 -17.27
N PRO A 85 -3.57 4.92 -16.16
CA PRO A 85 -5.01 5.14 -16.22
C PRO A 85 -5.34 6.32 -17.14
N PRO A 86 -6.54 6.32 -17.75
CA PRO A 86 -6.97 7.44 -18.58
C PRO A 86 -6.95 8.72 -17.75
N GLY A 87 -6.49 9.81 -18.37
CA GLY A 87 -6.36 11.10 -17.70
C GLY A 87 -5.12 11.27 -16.82
N ALA A 88 -4.23 10.28 -16.72
CA ALA A 88 -2.99 10.42 -15.97
C ALA A 88 -1.75 10.37 -16.86
N GLU A 89 -0.87 11.33 -16.69
CA GLU A 89 0.39 11.45 -17.42
C GLU A 89 1.60 11.30 -16.49
N MET A 90 2.69 10.76 -17.02
CA MET A 90 3.96 10.62 -16.29
C MET A 90 4.94 11.67 -16.78
N LEU A 91 5.46 12.47 -15.84
CA LEU A 91 6.37 13.57 -16.10
C LEU A 91 7.67 13.38 -15.31
N VAL A 92 8.76 13.94 -15.82
CA VAL A 92 10.08 13.85 -15.18
C VAL A 92 10.59 15.26 -14.91
N SER A 93 11.00 15.50 -13.67
CA SER A 93 11.56 16.79 -13.24
C SER A 93 13.00 16.95 -13.71
N HIS A 94 13.53 18.17 -13.69
CA HIS A 94 14.95 18.44 -13.92
C HIS A 94 15.87 17.67 -12.96
N SER A 95 15.38 17.30 -11.78
CA SER A 95 16.07 16.48 -10.78
C SER A 95 15.91 14.96 -10.99
N ASN A 96 15.41 14.52 -12.15
CA ASN A 96 15.12 13.13 -12.51
C ASN A 96 14.09 12.43 -11.60
N ILE A 97 13.31 13.19 -10.84
CA ILE A 97 12.20 12.66 -10.05
C ILE A 97 10.98 12.51 -10.96
N VAL A 98 10.34 11.35 -10.90
CA VAL A 98 9.09 11.08 -11.60
C VAL A 98 7.93 11.56 -10.75
N TYR A 99 7.02 12.28 -11.37
CA TYR A 99 5.76 12.69 -10.79
C TYR A 99 4.64 12.47 -11.81
N PHE A 100 3.42 12.34 -11.32
CA PHE A 100 2.25 12.01 -12.10
C PHE A 100 1.29 13.18 -12.05
N HIS A 101 0.76 13.54 -13.21
CA HIS A 101 -0.24 14.59 -13.35
C HIS A 101 -1.58 13.95 -13.70
N ASP A 102 -2.59 14.22 -12.89
CA ASP A 102 -3.97 13.91 -13.20
C ASP A 102 -4.57 15.08 -13.99
N THR A 103 -4.75 14.89 -15.28
CA THR A 103 -5.30 15.88 -16.23
C THR A 103 -6.77 16.20 -15.97
N GLU A 104 -7.52 15.33 -15.28
CA GLU A 104 -8.94 15.58 -14.98
C GLU A 104 -9.11 16.55 -13.81
N ASN A 105 -8.31 16.38 -12.75
CA ASN A 105 -8.40 17.17 -11.52
C ASN A 105 -7.31 18.25 -11.38
N ASP A 106 -6.38 18.31 -12.33
CA ASP A 106 -5.20 19.18 -12.33
C ASP A 106 -4.37 19.09 -11.04
N TYR A 107 -4.11 17.86 -10.60
CA TYR A 107 -3.37 17.57 -9.38
C TYR A 107 -2.12 16.73 -9.65
N PHE A 108 -1.06 16.96 -8.87
CA PHE A 108 0.25 16.31 -9.03
C PHE A 108 0.55 15.39 -7.84
N THR A 109 0.97 14.16 -8.13
CA THR A 109 1.40 13.18 -7.12
C THR A 109 2.79 12.66 -7.40
N LEU A 110 3.55 12.38 -6.34
CA LEU A 110 4.83 11.64 -6.46
C LEU A 110 4.58 10.14 -6.62
N GLU A 111 3.50 9.63 -6.03
CA GLU A 111 3.15 8.23 -6.13
C GLU A 111 2.44 7.92 -7.44
N HIS A 112 2.75 6.74 -8.00
CA HIS A 112 2.06 6.23 -9.16
C HIS A 112 0.56 6.00 -8.84
N PRO A 113 -0.39 6.35 -9.73
CA PRO A 113 -1.82 6.22 -9.43
C PRO A 113 -2.26 4.81 -9.03
N LEU A 114 -1.58 3.80 -9.58
CA LEU A 114 -1.80 2.39 -9.26
C LEU A 114 -1.00 1.85 -8.06
N THR A 115 -0.24 2.68 -7.33
CA THR A 115 0.62 2.23 -6.21
C THR A 115 -0.17 1.44 -5.17
N ASN A 116 -1.30 1.97 -4.71
CA ASN A 116 -2.15 1.29 -3.73
C ASN A 116 -2.69 -0.06 -4.21
N ARG A 117 -2.92 -0.23 -5.51
CA ARG A 117 -3.35 -1.51 -6.08
C ARG A 117 -2.23 -2.54 -5.96
N PHE A 118 -1.01 -2.20 -6.38
CA PHE A 118 0.12 -3.12 -6.36
C PHE A 118 0.60 -3.43 -4.94
N LEU A 119 0.50 -2.50 -4.00
CA LEU A 119 0.77 -2.77 -2.58
C LEU A 119 -0.19 -3.80 -2.00
N LYS A 120 -1.49 -3.72 -2.30
CA LYS A 120 -2.47 -4.74 -1.87
C LYS A 120 -2.19 -6.12 -2.46
N VAL A 121 -1.80 -6.17 -3.74
CA VAL A 121 -1.38 -7.43 -4.39
C VAL A 121 -0.16 -8.00 -3.68
N LEU A 122 0.83 -7.17 -3.38
CA LEU A 122 2.08 -7.55 -2.74
C LEU A 122 1.87 -8.02 -1.29
N GLU A 123 1.05 -7.35 -0.50
CA GLU A 123 0.65 -7.80 0.84
C GLU A 123 -0.01 -9.18 0.81
N ARG A 124 -0.94 -9.38 -0.13
CA ARG A 124 -1.60 -10.68 -0.31
C ARG A 124 -0.59 -11.78 -0.66
N GLN A 125 0.30 -11.52 -1.61
CA GLN A 125 1.30 -12.50 -2.02
C GLN A 125 2.32 -12.80 -0.91
N ARG A 126 2.69 -11.81 -0.09
CA ARG A 126 3.52 -12.04 1.10
C ARG A 126 2.83 -12.97 2.10
N LEU A 127 1.53 -12.79 2.33
CA LEU A 127 0.76 -13.69 3.18
C LEU A 127 0.71 -15.10 2.61
N ASP A 128 0.50 -15.25 1.29
CA ASP A 128 0.52 -16.54 0.61
C ASP A 128 1.91 -17.22 0.74
N LEU A 129 3.00 -16.47 0.55
CA LEU A 129 4.36 -16.98 0.75
C LEU A 129 4.61 -17.39 2.19
N ILE A 130 4.14 -16.63 3.18
CA ILE A 130 4.23 -17.00 4.59
C ILE A 130 3.47 -18.30 4.81
N ALA A 131 2.23 -18.41 4.34
CA ALA A 131 1.41 -19.62 4.49
C ALA A 131 2.05 -20.86 3.85
N MET A 132 2.69 -20.71 2.68
CA MET A 132 3.36 -21.80 1.96
C MET A 132 4.72 -22.17 2.56
N ARG A 133 5.51 -21.19 3.03
CA ARG A 133 6.86 -21.40 3.58
C ARG A 133 6.85 -21.78 5.06
N THR A 134 5.84 -21.37 5.81
CA THR A 134 5.71 -21.78 7.21
C THR A 134 5.21 -23.21 7.28
N LYS A 135 6.04 -24.10 7.82
CA LYS A 135 5.57 -25.41 8.26
C LYS A 135 4.39 -25.16 9.23
N PRO A 136 3.25 -25.87 9.08
CA PRO A 136 2.07 -25.68 9.93
C PRO A 136 2.38 -25.76 11.43
N SER A 137 3.44 -26.51 11.77
CA SER A 137 3.94 -26.71 13.13
C SER A 137 4.75 -25.56 13.72
N VAL A 138 5.30 -24.64 12.93
CA VAL A 138 6.26 -23.62 13.41
C VAL A 138 5.57 -22.33 13.84
N ASN A 139 4.43 -21.96 13.22
CA ASN A 139 3.88 -20.62 13.42
C ASN A 139 2.51 -20.55 14.12
N LYS A 140 1.93 -21.68 14.57
CA LYS A 140 0.55 -21.75 15.10
C LYS A 140 -0.50 -21.03 14.24
N LEU A 141 -0.18 -20.69 12.98
CA LEU A 141 -1.12 -20.38 11.93
C LEU A 141 -1.78 -21.69 11.56
N LEU A 142 -2.63 -22.16 12.46
CA LEU A 142 -3.71 -23.03 12.14
C LEU A 142 -4.59 -22.21 11.19
N LEU A 143 -4.27 -22.24 9.91
CA LEU A 143 -5.27 -22.16 8.85
C LEU A 143 -6.14 -23.41 8.95
N THR A 144 -6.74 -23.64 10.12
CA THR A 144 -7.92 -24.48 10.22
C THR A 144 -8.94 -23.74 9.39
N GLN A 145 -9.18 -24.21 8.16
CA GLN A 145 -10.47 -23.95 7.52
C GLN A 145 -11.50 -24.31 8.59
N PRO A 146 -12.23 -23.34 9.13
CA PRO A 146 -13.11 -23.66 10.21
C PRO A 146 -14.22 -24.49 9.55
N ASP A 147 -14.44 -25.72 10.03
CA ASP A 147 -15.43 -26.65 9.46
C ASP A 147 -16.83 -26.01 9.33
N VAL A 148 -17.08 -24.89 10.02
CA VAL A 148 -18.25 -24.02 9.87
C VAL A 148 -18.52 -23.53 8.44
N LEU A 149 -17.55 -23.51 7.52
CA LEU A 149 -17.82 -23.21 6.10
C LEU A 149 -18.61 -24.33 5.39
N TYR A 150 -18.69 -25.51 5.99
CA TYR A 150 -19.49 -26.66 5.53
C TYR A 150 -20.79 -26.84 6.33
N HIS A 151 -21.06 -25.97 7.31
CA HIS A 151 -22.23 -26.09 8.17
C HIS A 151 -23.42 -25.25 7.68
N SER A 152 -24.61 -25.83 7.78
CA SER A 152 -25.92 -25.20 7.50
C SER A 152 -26.21 -23.92 8.29
N LYS A 153 -25.40 -23.60 9.30
CA LYS A 153 -25.54 -22.42 10.18
C LYS A 153 -25.22 -21.10 9.48
N PHE A 154 -24.35 -21.10 8.46
CA PHE A 154 -23.94 -19.89 7.75
C PHE A 154 -24.11 -20.04 6.23
N ARG A 155 -25.37 -20.10 5.77
CA ARG A 155 -25.70 -20.27 4.33
C ARG A 155 -25.00 -19.27 3.40
N ASN A 156 -24.72 -18.06 3.88
CA ASN A 156 -24.08 -17.02 3.07
C ASN A 156 -22.56 -17.19 2.93
N LEU A 157 -21.94 -18.10 3.68
CA LEU A 157 -20.50 -18.41 3.63
C LEU A 157 -20.22 -19.81 3.07
N GLN A 158 -21.23 -20.50 2.54
CA GLN A 158 -21.05 -21.83 1.98
C GLN A 158 -20.26 -21.77 0.66
N LEU A 159 -19.27 -22.64 0.54
CA LEU A 159 -18.52 -22.83 -0.70
C LEU A 159 -19.45 -23.38 -1.79
N PRO A 160 -19.27 -22.98 -3.07
CA PRO A 160 -19.99 -23.61 -4.16
C PRO A 160 -19.56 -25.08 -4.29
N CYS A 161 -20.49 -25.91 -4.74
CA CYS A 161 -20.23 -27.30 -5.12
C CYS A 161 -19.09 -27.36 -6.13
N GLN A 162 -18.09 -28.19 -5.90
CA GLN A 162 -16.92 -28.29 -6.77
C GLN A 162 -17.21 -28.92 -8.13
N ASP A 163 -18.26 -29.72 -8.22
CA ASP A 163 -18.70 -30.33 -9.49
C ASP A 163 -19.54 -29.35 -10.32
N CYS A 164 -20.74 -28.98 -9.85
CA CYS A 164 -21.61 -28.11 -10.64
C CYS A 164 -21.26 -26.60 -10.58
N GLY A 165 -20.54 -26.11 -9.58
CA GLY A 165 -20.21 -24.69 -9.39
C GLY A 165 -21.40 -23.76 -9.10
N VAL A 166 -22.64 -24.23 -9.28
CA VAL A 166 -23.87 -23.42 -9.23
C VAL A 166 -24.55 -23.51 -7.86
N LEU A 167 -24.63 -24.72 -7.29
CA LEU A 167 -25.29 -24.94 -6.01
C LEU A 167 -24.30 -24.81 -4.86
N GLN A 168 -24.78 -24.40 -3.68
CA GLN A 168 -23.97 -24.40 -2.47
C GLN A 168 -23.63 -25.83 -2.05
N SER A 169 -22.41 -26.05 -1.57
CA SER A 169 -21.99 -27.34 -1.05
C SER A 169 -22.68 -27.62 0.28
N THR A 170 -23.37 -28.76 0.34
CA THR A 170 -24.07 -29.22 1.55
C THR A 170 -23.42 -30.47 2.13
N VAL A 171 -22.54 -31.13 1.38
CA VAL A 171 -21.87 -32.39 1.75
C VAL A 171 -20.39 -32.30 1.46
N LYS A 172 -19.56 -32.81 2.37
CA LYS A 172 -18.12 -33.02 2.17
C LYS A 172 -17.84 -34.52 2.12
N CYS A 173 -17.19 -34.99 1.07
CA CYS A 173 -16.74 -36.37 0.95
C CYS A 173 -15.40 -36.54 1.68
N GLU A 174 -15.30 -37.46 2.63
CA GLU A 174 -14.03 -37.73 3.33
C GLU A 174 -13.01 -38.45 2.45
N GLN A 175 -13.46 -39.27 1.49
CA GLN A 175 -12.57 -40.00 0.59
C GLN A 175 -12.01 -39.11 -0.51
N CYS A 176 -12.85 -38.29 -1.13
CA CYS A 176 -12.43 -37.37 -2.19
C CYS A 176 -11.81 -36.08 -1.63
N VAL A 177 -12.07 -35.74 -0.36
CA VAL A 177 -11.68 -34.48 0.29
C VAL A 177 -12.25 -33.26 -0.45
N GLN A 178 -13.41 -33.43 -1.07
CA GLN A 178 -14.10 -32.44 -1.89
C GLN A 178 -15.51 -32.16 -1.38
N SER A 179 -16.09 -31.04 -1.81
CA SER A 179 -17.38 -30.54 -1.34
C SER A 179 -18.39 -30.42 -2.47
N TYR A 180 -19.59 -30.96 -2.25
CA TYR A 180 -20.62 -31.15 -3.26
C TYR A 180 -21.97 -30.65 -2.77
N CYS A 181 -22.85 -30.30 -3.71
CA CYS A 181 -24.29 -30.26 -3.42
C CYS A 181 -24.82 -31.71 -3.36
N GLN A 182 -25.98 -31.88 -2.71
CA GLN A 182 -26.57 -33.21 -2.52
C GLN A 182 -26.75 -33.99 -3.84
N SER A 183 -27.17 -33.33 -4.91
CA SER A 183 -27.40 -33.96 -6.21
C SER A 183 -26.12 -34.47 -6.86
N CYS A 184 -25.06 -33.64 -6.90
CA CYS A 184 -23.77 -34.05 -7.46
C CYS A 184 -23.11 -35.12 -6.61
N PHE A 185 -23.24 -35.04 -5.28
CA PHE A 185 -22.71 -36.07 -4.39
C PHE A 185 -23.31 -37.44 -4.71
N SER A 186 -24.64 -37.54 -4.77
CA SER A 186 -25.34 -38.78 -5.09
C SER A 186 -24.98 -39.33 -6.47
N ILE A 187 -24.93 -38.50 -7.51
CA ILE A 187 -24.57 -38.96 -8.86
C ILE A 187 -23.15 -39.56 -8.89
N LEU A 188 -22.21 -38.92 -8.20
CA LEU A 188 -20.79 -39.31 -8.22
C LEU A 188 -20.46 -40.46 -7.25
N HIS A 189 -21.22 -40.60 -6.16
CA HIS A 189 -20.89 -41.53 -5.06
C HIS A 189 -21.91 -42.65 -4.86
N ASP A 190 -23.11 -42.56 -5.42
CA ASP A 190 -24.10 -43.65 -5.37
C ASP A 190 -23.91 -44.66 -6.53
N PHE A 191 -22.73 -44.68 -7.17
CA PHE A 191 -22.36 -45.73 -8.12
C PHE A 191 -22.15 -47.05 -7.37
N THR A 192 -23.26 -47.71 -7.09
CA THR A 192 -23.30 -49.12 -6.70
C THR A 192 -23.17 -49.94 -7.99
N PRO A 193 -22.20 -50.87 -8.09
CA PRO A 193 -22.02 -51.72 -9.26
C PRO A 193 -23.19 -52.68 -9.48
#